data_AF-A0A640KVN7-F1
#
_entry.id   AF-A0A640KVN7-F1
#
_cell.length_a   1.000
_cell.length_b   1.000
_cell.length_c   1.000
_cell.angle_alpha   90.00
_cell.angle_beta   90.00
_cell.angle_gamma   90.00
#
_symmetry.space_group_name_H-M   'P 1'
#
loop_
_entity.id
_entity.type
_entity.pdbx_description
1 polymer ?
#
loop_
_entity_poly.entity_id
_entity_poly.type
_entity_poly.pdbx_seq_one_letter_code
_entity_poly.pdbx_strand_id
1 'polypeptide(L)'
;MRKNGPIADALIRRLAAFLSSSVLLFFPSCYIYIYIFAFYTAIVGACLYGLLNFPRPSVWWASLFLLRKEAACTLTLPHARARSVLFTRAAYCATLLYTSRCCVTMSNYAYMAPDELVEMLDNPDLLSKVAVIDCRDSDRNIGFLVNSISMPTISCTEEMYDGLAKTLFEEKKEIAVFHCAQSLVRGPKGANRFALAQKKLGYMIPAVYVLRGGWEAFYHRYGDVRPDLMHV
;
A
#
# COMPACT_ATOMS: atom_id res chain seq x y z
N MET A 1 60.86 0.62 -43.95
CA MET A 1 60.48 1.83 -43.18
C MET A 1 59.51 2.66 -44.03
N ARG A 2 58.20 2.54 -43.82
CA ARG A 2 57.18 3.34 -44.52
C ARG A 2 56.91 4.60 -43.69
N LYS A 3 57.12 5.77 -44.30
CA LYS A 3 56.80 7.08 -43.72
C LYS A 3 55.29 7.30 -43.83
N ASN A 4 54.61 7.38 -42.68
CA ASN A 4 53.19 7.78 -42.63
C ASN A 4 53.09 9.27 -42.98
N GLY A 5 52.18 9.60 -43.90
CA GLY A 5 52.01 10.93 -44.47
C GLY A 5 51.25 11.91 -43.56
N PRO A 6 51.33 13.22 -43.86
CA PRO A 6 50.86 14.33 -43.02
C PRO A 6 49.32 14.44 -42.86
N ILE A 7 48.55 13.51 -43.41
CA ILE A 7 47.08 13.52 -43.38
C ILE A 7 46.55 12.87 -42.08
N ALA A 8 47.29 11.93 -41.49
CA ALA A 8 46.87 11.25 -40.26
C ALA A 8 46.90 12.19 -39.03
N ASP A 9 47.85 13.13 -39.00
CA ASP A 9 48.03 14.04 -37.86
C ASP A 9 46.93 15.11 -37.76
N ALA A 10 46.33 15.49 -38.89
CA ALA A 10 45.23 16.46 -38.90
C ALA A 10 43.92 15.85 -38.40
N LEU A 11 43.70 14.56 -38.63
CA LEU A 11 42.50 13.84 -38.19
C LEU A 11 42.54 13.56 -36.68
N ILE A 12 43.71 13.19 -36.16
CA ILE A 12 43.92 12.93 -34.72
C ILE A 12 43.74 14.22 -33.89
N ARG A 13 44.19 15.38 -34.39
CA ARG A 13 44.01 16.66 -33.70
C ARG A 13 42.56 17.15 -33.68
N ARG A 14 41.77 16.85 -34.72
CA ARG A 14 40.32 17.18 -34.73
C ARG A 14 39.50 16.24 -33.84
N LEU A 15 39.88 14.97 -33.70
CA LEU A 15 39.25 14.04 -32.76
C LEU A 15 39.57 14.37 -31.30
N ALA A 16 40.78 14.85 -31.00
CA ALA A 16 41.15 15.27 -29.64
C ALA A 16 40.40 16.54 -29.18
N ALA A 17 40.13 17.49 -30.08
CA ALA A 17 39.37 18.71 -29.74
C ALA A 17 37.86 18.45 -29.55
N PHE A 18 37.31 17.41 -30.18
CA PHE A 18 35.92 17.01 -29.98
C PHE A 18 35.72 16.28 -28.65
N LEU A 19 36.72 15.52 -28.19
CA LEU A 19 36.68 14.82 -26.89
C LEU A 19 36.93 15.72 -25.67
N SER A 20 37.54 16.90 -25.84
CA SER A 20 37.76 17.84 -24.72
C SER A 20 36.56 18.74 -24.41
N SER A 21 35.52 18.73 -25.25
CA SER A 21 34.41 19.70 -25.17
C SER A 21 33.10 19.09 -24.65
N SER A 22 33.07 17.78 -24.34
CA SER A 22 31.82 17.06 -24.03
C SER A 22 31.79 16.32 -22.69
N VAL A 23 32.74 16.56 -21.78
CA VAL A 23 32.84 15.80 -20.50
C VAL A 23 32.51 16.62 -19.25
N LEU A 24 31.96 17.83 -19.37
CA LEU A 24 31.62 18.67 -18.20
C LEU A 24 30.12 18.87 -17.92
N LEU A 25 29.27 17.94 -18.34
CA LEU A 25 27.87 17.91 -17.93
C LEU A 25 27.39 16.48 -17.62
N PHE A 26 27.97 15.85 -16.59
CA PHE A 26 27.48 14.55 -16.11
C PHE A 26 27.39 14.51 -14.56
N PHE A 27 26.14 14.58 -14.07
CA PHE A 27 25.53 13.95 -12.88
C PHE A 27 25.86 14.42 -11.45
N PRO A 28 24.93 15.16 -10.79
CA PRO A 28 24.93 15.31 -9.33
C PRO A 28 24.46 14.05 -8.56
N SER A 29 24.13 12.94 -9.24
CA SER A 29 23.59 11.74 -8.59
C SER A 29 24.64 10.86 -7.91
N CYS A 30 25.92 10.93 -8.30
CA CYS A 30 26.96 10.09 -7.69
C CYS A 30 27.30 10.48 -6.25
N TYR A 31 27.11 11.76 -5.87
CA TYR A 31 27.36 12.22 -4.51
C TYR A 31 26.35 11.63 -3.52
N ILE A 32 25.08 11.48 -3.94
CA ILE A 32 24.02 10.90 -3.10
C ILE A 32 24.30 9.42 -2.82
N TYR A 33 24.77 8.64 -3.81
CA TYR A 33 25.07 7.23 -3.61
C TYR A 33 26.23 6.98 -2.64
N ILE A 34 27.24 7.86 -2.61
CA ILE A 34 28.36 7.76 -1.66
C ILE A 34 27.88 8.03 -0.22
N TYR A 35 27.00 9.02 -0.02
CA TYR A 35 26.43 9.30 1.31
C TYR A 35 25.50 8.20 1.81
N ILE A 36 24.65 7.63 0.93
CA ILE A 36 23.77 6.51 1.31
C ILE A 36 24.60 5.29 1.69
N PHE A 37 25.65 4.97 0.93
CA PHE A 37 26.51 3.82 1.22
C PHE A 37 27.28 4.00 2.54
N ALA A 38 27.83 5.19 2.81
CA ALA A 38 28.52 5.49 4.06
C ALA A 38 27.58 5.46 5.29
N PHE A 39 26.32 5.87 5.12
CA PHE A 39 25.33 5.81 6.21
C PHE A 39 24.89 4.37 6.49
N TYR A 40 24.73 3.55 5.45
CA TYR A 40 24.35 2.14 5.59
C TYR A 40 25.45 1.31 6.28
N THR A 41 26.72 1.55 5.96
CA THR A 41 27.84 0.84 6.61
C THR A 41 28.00 1.23 8.09
N ALA A 42 27.70 2.48 8.46
CA ALA A 42 27.70 2.92 9.85
C ALA A 42 26.58 2.27 10.69
N ILE A 43 25.36 2.16 10.14
CA ILE A 43 24.23 1.53 10.85
C ILE A 43 24.44 0.02 10.99
N VAL A 44 24.85 -0.66 9.91
CA VAL A 44 25.10 -2.10 9.95
C VAL A 44 26.29 -2.41 10.87
N GLY A 45 27.33 -1.58 10.85
CA GLY A 45 28.47 -1.69 11.77
C GLY A 45 28.08 -1.55 13.24
N ALA A 46 27.25 -0.57 13.59
CA ALA A 46 26.78 -0.36 14.96
C ALA A 46 25.87 -1.51 15.46
N CYS A 47 25.01 -2.05 14.59
CA CYS A 47 24.19 -3.22 14.92
C CYS A 47 25.02 -4.49 15.12
N LEU A 48 26.05 -4.71 14.31
CA LEU A 48 26.91 -5.88 14.43
C LEU A 48 27.79 -5.81 15.69
N TYR A 49 28.23 -4.61 16.07
CA TYR A 49 29.02 -4.40 17.30
C TYR A 49 28.19 -4.61 18.58
N GLY A 50 26.88 -4.31 18.54
CA GLY A 50 25.95 -4.56 19.63
C GLY A 50 25.61 -6.04 19.83
N LEU A 51 25.60 -6.84 18.75
CA LEU A 51 25.33 -8.28 18.82
C LEU A 51 26.54 -9.11 19.28
N LEU A 52 27.76 -8.60 19.12
CA LEU A 52 28.99 -9.32 19.46
C LEU A 52 29.53 -9.06 20.87
N ASN A 53 29.00 -8.06 21.60
CA ASN A 53 29.49 -7.67 22.93
C ASN A 53 28.50 -7.84 24.10
N PHE A 54 27.33 -8.44 23.87
CA PHE A 54 26.44 -8.80 24.99
C PHE A 54 26.67 -10.25 25.44
N PRO A 55 27.02 -10.49 26.72
CA PRO A 55 27.07 -11.84 27.26
C PRO A 55 25.66 -12.45 27.22
N ARG A 56 25.57 -13.69 26.75
CA ARG A 56 24.33 -14.48 26.68
C ARG A 56 23.60 -14.43 28.03
N PRO A 57 22.30 -14.07 28.09
CA PRO A 57 21.56 -14.18 29.33
C PRO A 57 21.34 -15.67 29.64
N SER A 58 21.86 -16.10 30.78
CA SER A 58 21.54 -17.39 31.36
C SER A 58 20.09 -17.41 31.85
N VAL A 59 19.52 -18.60 31.81
CA VAL A 59 18.09 -18.92 31.89
C VAL A 59 17.54 -18.78 33.31
N TRP A 60 17.61 -17.61 33.96
CA TRP A 60 17.13 -17.44 35.36
C TRP A 60 16.51 -16.07 35.72
N TRP A 61 16.16 -15.21 34.76
CA TRP A 61 15.59 -13.87 35.06
C TRP A 61 14.13 -13.65 34.63
N ALA A 62 13.38 -14.70 34.29
CA ALA A 62 11.99 -14.55 33.82
C ALA A 62 10.92 -14.44 34.93
N SER A 63 11.28 -14.42 36.23
CA SER A 63 10.27 -14.51 37.31
C SER A 63 10.33 -13.41 38.39
N LEU A 64 11.01 -12.28 38.17
CA LEU A 64 11.13 -11.23 39.21
C LEU A 64 10.87 -9.81 38.71
N PHE A 65 9.87 -9.63 37.84
CA PHE A 65 9.41 -8.28 37.42
C PHE A 65 7.88 -8.14 37.36
N LEU A 66 7.14 -8.96 38.11
CA LEU A 66 5.68 -8.95 38.12
C LEU A 66 5.02 -8.78 39.50
N LEU A 67 5.75 -8.38 40.56
CA LEU A 67 5.15 -8.14 41.87
C LEU A 67 5.95 -7.13 42.70
N ARG A 68 5.58 -5.85 42.58
CA ARG A 68 5.60 -4.80 43.64
C ARG A 68 5.68 -3.43 42.98
N LYS A 69 4.58 -2.68 43.02
CA LYS A 69 4.53 -1.29 43.53
C LYS A 69 3.10 -0.77 43.46
N GLU A 70 2.24 -1.34 44.30
CA GLU A 70 1.27 -0.52 45.01
C GLU A 70 1.85 -0.24 46.40
N ALA A 71 1.93 1.04 46.74
CA ALA A 71 1.66 1.59 48.08
C ALA A 71 2.44 2.89 48.31
N ALA A 72 1.65 3.91 48.66
CA ALA A 72 1.95 4.97 49.62
C ALA A 72 3.07 5.97 49.30
N CYS A 73 2.67 7.22 49.02
CA CYS A 73 3.30 8.36 49.67
C CYS A 73 2.30 9.51 49.86
N THR A 74 1.58 9.43 50.96
CA THR A 74 0.96 10.56 51.66
C THR A 74 2.07 11.30 52.41
N LEU A 75 2.34 12.56 52.08
CA LEU A 75 3.08 13.48 52.97
C LEU A 75 2.78 14.95 52.63
N THR A 76 1.96 15.52 53.50
CA THR A 76 1.95 16.89 54.07
C THR A 76 2.69 18.02 53.34
N LEU A 77 1.91 19.03 52.97
CA LEU A 77 2.32 20.40 52.65
C LEU A 77 2.76 21.18 53.91
N PRO A 78 3.67 22.15 53.75
CA PRO A 78 3.44 23.45 54.36
C PRO A 78 3.60 24.63 53.39
N HIS A 79 2.86 25.69 53.70
CA HIS A 79 2.87 27.02 53.09
C HIS A 79 4.27 27.66 53.03
N ALA A 80 4.62 28.22 51.86
CA ALA A 80 5.33 29.51 51.78
C ALA A 80 5.24 30.11 50.36
N ARG A 81 5.18 31.44 50.33
CA ARG A 81 4.92 32.32 49.18
C ARG A 81 6.11 32.50 48.22
N ALA A 82 5.73 32.70 46.96
CA ALA A 82 6.25 33.68 46.00
C ALA A 82 7.65 33.51 45.37
N ARG A 83 7.62 33.45 44.03
CA ARG A 83 8.42 34.20 43.01
C ARG A 83 8.97 33.30 41.90
N SER A 84 8.36 33.49 40.73
CA SER A 84 8.98 33.56 39.39
C SER A 84 10.25 32.75 39.13
N VAL A 85 10.12 31.63 38.42
CA VAL A 85 11.16 31.15 37.50
C VAL A 85 10.49 30.46 36.31
N LEU A 86 10.81 30.93 35.10
CA LEU A 86 10.56 30.27 33.83
C LEU A 86 11.12 28.84 33.84
N PHE A 87 10.27 27.82 33.70
CA PHE A 87 10.73 26.46 33.39
C PHE A 87 9.83 25.82 32.33
N THR A 88 10.36 25.84 31.10
CA THR A 88 10.31 24.78 30.08
C THR A 88 8.98 24.05 29.80
N ARG A 89 8.35 24.48 28.71
CA ARG A 89 7.29 23.85 27.91
C ARG A 89 7.70 22.53 27.19
N ALA A 90 8.53 21.68 27.80
CA ALA A 90 9.18 20.56 27.10
C ALA A 90 8.96 19.17 27.71
N ALA A 91 7.91 18.97 28.52
CA ALA A 91 7.68 17.68 29.20
C ALA A 91 6.23 17.18 29.19
N TYR A 92 5.44 17.54 28.16
CA TYR A 92 4.08 17.00 27.96
C TYR A 92 3.83 16.51 26.52
N CYS A 93 4.88 16.07 25.81
CA CYS A 93 4.76 15.61 24.42
C CYS A 93 5.48 14.28 24.12
N ALA A 94 5.68 13.42 25.14
CA ALA A 94 6.49 12.21 24.99
C ALA A 94 5.85 10.91 25.51
N THR A 95 4.54 10.89 25.80
CA THR A 95 3.90 9.66 26.32
C THR A 95 2.48 9.42 25.82
N LEU A 96 2.22 9.67 24.53
CA LEU A 96 1.03 9.14 23.82
C LEU A 96 1.37 8.65 22.40
N LEU A 97 2.59 8.14 22.21
CA LEU A 97 2.95 7.31 21.07
C LEU A 97 3.14 5.86 21.51
N TYR A 98 2.23 5.34 22.33
CA TYR A 98 1.97 3.91 22.34
C TYR A 98 1.26 3.60 21.03
N THR A 99 2.07 3.43 19.99
CA THR A 99 1.69 3.00 18.66
C THR A 99 0.76 1.81 18.80
N SER A 100 -0.53 2.05 18.55
CA SER A 100 -1.44 0.98 18.15
C SER A 100 -0.75 0.25 17.01
N ARG A 101 -0.30 -0.99 17.28
CA ARG A 101 -0.25 -2.01 16.24
C ARG A 101 -1.69 -2.28 15.83
N CYS A 102 -2.29 -1.34 15.10
CA CYS A 102 -3.28 -1.69 14.12
C CYS A 102 -2.48 -2.49 13.09
N CYS A 103 -2.61 -3.81 13.16
CA CYS A 103 -2.19 -4.69 12.09
C CYS A 103 -3.00 -4.31 10.84
N VAL A 104 -2.56 -3.25 10.14
CA VAL A 104 -3.00 -2.98 8.79
C VAL A 104 -2.41 -4.11 7.97
N THR A 105 -3.17 -5.21 7.86
CA THR A 105 -3.03 -6.09 6.71
C THR A 105 -3.22 -5.18 5.50
N MET A 106 -2.17 -5.02 4.69
CA MET A 106 -2.32 -4.26 3.45
C MET A 106 -3.42 -4.96 2.66
N SER A 107 -4.54 -4.26 2.44
CA SER A 107 -5.65 -4.77 1.65
C SER A 107 -5.13 -5.10 0.25
N ASN A 108 -5.39 -6.31 -0.23
CA ASN A 108 -4.93 -6.75 -1.55
C ASN A 108 -5.82 -6.23 -2.70
N TYR A 109 -6.47 -5.08 -2.45
CA TYR A 109 -7.37 -4.39 -3.36
C TYR A 109 -7.23 -2.88 -3.16
N ALA A 110 -7.57 -2.12 -4.20
CA ALA A 110 -7.68 -0.66 -4.15
C ALA A 110 -9.16 -0.22 -4.18
N TYR A 111 -9.44 1.02 -3.80
CA TYR A 111 -10.78 1.59 -3.98
C TYR A 111 -10.86 2.33 -5.32
N MET A 112 -12.01 2.25 -5.96
CA MET A 112 -12.35 2.91 -7.23
C MET A 112 -13.58 3.79 -7.05
N ALA A 113 -13.60 4.97 -7.65
CA ALA A 113 -14.75 5.87 -7.61
C ALA A 113 -15.85 5.41 -8.60
N PRO A 114 -17.12 5.77 -8.35
CA PRO A 114 -18.21 5.52 -9.30
C PRO A 114 -17.95 6.09 -10.70
N ASP A 115 -17.32 7.26 -10.78
CA ASP A 115 -17.05 7.95 -12.05
C ASP A 115 -16.03 7.18 -12.90
N GLU A 116 -14.97 6.67 -12.26
CA GLU A 116 -13.95 5.82 -12.90
C GLU A 116 -14.56 4.52 -13.44
N LEU A 117 -15.52 3.94 -12.71
CA LEU A 117 -16.23 2.75 -13.18
C LEU A 117 -17.07 3.04 -14.42
N VAL A 118 -17.83 4.15 -14.43
CA VAL A 118 -18.65 4.53 -15.60
C VAL A 118 -17.79 4.80 -16.82
N GLU A 119 -16.67 5.51 -16.67
CA GLU A 119 -15.73 5.76 -17.77
C GLU A 119 -15.23 4.45 -18.41
N MET A 120 -14.94 3.43 -17.60
CA MET A 120 -14.56 2.11 -18.12
C MET A 120 -15.71 1.35 -18.78
N LEU A 121 -16.93 1.49 -18.28
CA LEU A 121 -18.11 0.84 -18.85
C LEU A 121 -18.54 1.48 -20.19
N ASP A 122 -18.27 2.77 -20.37
CA ASP A 122 -18.56 3.50 -21.60
C ASP A 122 -17.58 3.18 -22.73
N ASN A 123 -16.36 2.74 -22.39
CA ASN A 123 -15.38 2.32 -23.37
C ASN A 123 -15.57 0.83 -23.71
N PRO A 124 -15.96 0.45 -24.94
CA PRO A 124 -16.25 -0.93 -25.31
C PRO A 124 -15.04 -1.87 -25.20
N ASP A 125 -13.82 -1.35 -25.42
CA ASP A 125 -12.60 -2.13 -25.31
C ASP A 125 -12.33 -2.51 -23.84
N LEU A 126 -12.56 -1.56 -22.93
CA LEU A 126 -12.39 -1.76 -21.48
C LEU A 126 -13.54 -2.56 -20.87
N LEU A 127 -14.77 -2.36 -21.34
CA LEU A 127 -15.95 -3.11 -20.91
C LEU A 127 -15.74 -4.63 -21.00
N SER A 128 -15.10 -5.09 -22.08
CA SER A 128 -14.79 -6.51 -22.28
C SER A 128 -13.78 -7.06 -21.25
N LYS A 129 -12.93 -6.20 -20.69
CA LYS A 129 -11.83 -6.52 -19.76
C LYS A 129 -12.21 -6.31 -18.30
N VAL A 130 -13.29 -5.58 -18.02
CA VAL A 130 -13.80 -5.34 -16.67
C VAL A 130 -14.83 -6.40 -16.32
N ALA A 131 -14.79 -6.86 -15.07
CA ALA A 131 -15.83 -7.65 -14.45
C ALA A 131 -16.33 -6.91 -13.20
N VAL A 132 -17.64 -6.76 -13.07
CA VAL A 132 -18.28 -6.19 -11.88
C VAL A 132 -18.88 -7.32 -11.06
N ILE A 133 -18.51 -7.40 -9.78
CA ILE A 133 -18.94 -8.44 -8.85
C ILE A 133 -19.79 -7.80 -7.76
N ASP A 134 -21.06 -8.19 -7.72
CA ASP A 134 -21.99 -7.75 -6.69
C ASP A 134 -22.00 -8.75 -5.53
N CYS A 135 -21.60 -8.26 -4.37
CA CYS A 135 -21.50 -9.02 -3.12
C CYS A 135 -22.76 -8.99 -2.26
N ARG A 136 -23.85 -8.38 -2.75
CA ARG A 136 -25.15 -8.35 -2.09
C ARG A 136 -25.84 -9.72 -2.09
N ASP A 137 -26.75 -9.88 -1.13
CA ASP A 137 -27.55 -11.08 -0.94
C ASP A 137 -29.00 -10.77 -1.32
N SER A 138 -29.93 -10.70 -0.37
CA SER A 138 -31.34 -10.41 -0.68
C SER A 138 -31.58 -8.98 -1.19
N ASP A 139 -30.69 -8.05 -0.87
CA ASP A 139 -30.73 -6.64 -1.27
C ASP A 139 -30.28 -6.38 -2.72
N ARG A 140 -29.88 -7.43 -3.47
CA ARG A 140 -29.60 -7.32 -4.91
C ARG A 140 -30.87 -7.08 -5.74
N ASN A 141 -32.02 -7.55 -5.27
CA ASN A 141 -33.29 -7.51 -6.02
C ASN A 141 -33.86 -6.10 -6.19
N ILE A 142 -33.36 -5.10 -5.47
CA ILE A 142 -33.75 -3.69 -5.59
C ILE A 142 -33.24 -3.09 -6.90
N GLY A 143 -32.19 -3.68 -7.46
CA GLY A 143 -31.58 -3.28 -8.71
C GLY A 143 -30.08 -3.56 -8.70
N PHE A 144 -29.50 -3.80 -9.86
CA PHE A 144 -28.08 -4.15 -10.02
C PHE A 144 -27.51 -3.65 -11.34
N LEU A 145 -26.17 -3.63 -11.42
CA LEU A 145 -25.45 -3.25 -12.64
C LEU A 145 -25.63 -4.31 -13.73
N VAL A 146 -25.96 -3.89 -14.94
CA VAL A 146 -26.12 -4.79 -16.09
C VAL A 146 -24.81 -5.57 -16.30
N ASN A 147 -24.93 -6.87 -16.58
CA ASN A 147 -23.81 -7.81 -16.69
C ASN A 147 -22.97 -8.03 -15.42
N SER A 148 -23.40 -7.57 -14.24
CA SER A 148 -22.69 -7.86 -12.98
C SER A 148 -22.88 -9.32 -12.52
N ILE A 149 -21.79 -9.94 -12.08
CA ILE A 149 -21.76 -11.31 -11.55
C ILE A 149 -22.23 -11.29 -10.09
N SER A 150 -23.10 -12.24 -9.71
CA SER A 150 -23.59 -12.36 -8.32
C SER A 150 -22.69 -13.25 -7.49
N MET A 151 -22.09 -12.68 -6.44
CA MET A 151 -21.26 -13.40 -5.47
C MET A 151 -21.58 -12.95 -4.04
N PRO A 152 -22.75 -13.33 -3.49
CA PRO A 152 -23.18 -12.90 -2.17
C PRO A 152 -22.16 -13.32 -1.10
N THR A 153 -21.59 -12.34 -0.38
CA THR A 153 -20.46 -12.62 0.53
C THR A 153 -20.82 -13.58 1.66
N ILE A 154 -22.08 -13.61 2.08
CA ILE A 154 -22.55 -14.45 3.19
C ILE A 154 -22.58 -15.94 2.79
N SER A 155 -23.04 -16.25 1.58
CA SER A 155 -23.22 -17.64 1.11
C SER A 155 -22.06 -18.17 0.28
N CYS A 156 -21.22 -17.31 -0.32
CA CYS A 156 -20.12 -17.77 -1.15
C CYS A 156 -19.03 -18.48 -0.33
N THR A 157 -18.74 -19.72 -0.72
CA THR A 157 -17.66 -20.55 -0.18
C THR A 157 -16.32 -20.22 -0.84
N GLU A 158 -15.21 -20.70 -0.27
CA GLU A 158 -13.87 -20.52 -0.86
C GLU A 158 -13.75 -21.13 -2.26
N GLU A 159 -14.34 -22.30 -2.48
CA GLU A 159 -14.36 -22.98 -3.78
C GLU A 159 -15.07 -22.14 -4.86
N MET A 160 -16.10 -21.38 -4.49
CA MET A 160 -16.76 -20.46 -5.43
C MET A 160 -15.84 -19.30 -5.83
N TYR A 161 -15.02 -18.78 -4.91
CA TYR A 161 -14.01 -17.76 -5.24
C TYR A 161 -12.87 -18.34 -6.08
N ASP A 162 -12.45 -19.58 -5.83
CA ASP A 162 -11.48 -20.29 -6.67
C ASP A 162 -12.02 -20.46 -8.10
N GLY A 163 -13.28 -20.87 -8.24
CA GLY A 163 -13.97 -20.98 -9.54
C GLY A 163 -14.11 -19.63 -10.26
N LEU A 164 -14.46 -18.58 -9.53
CA LEU A 164 -14.52 -17.21 -10.07
C LEU A 164 -13.14 -16.75 -10.56
N ALA A 165 -12.08 -16.95 -9.77
CA ALA A 165 -10.72 -16.55 -10.14
C ALA A 165 -10.25 -17.25 -11.40
N LYS A 166 -10.53 -18.56 -11.53
CA LYS A 166 -10.25 -19.32 -12.74
C LYS A 166 -11.03 -18.79 -13.95
N THR A 167 -12.32 -18.55 -13.79
CA THR A 167 -13.20 -18.06 -14.88
C THR A 167 -12.73 -16.70 -15.40
N LEU A 168 -12.50 -15.74 -14.50
CA LEU A 168 -12.07 -14.39 -14.90
C LEU A 168 -10.67 -14.39 -15.54
N PHE A 169 -9.79 -15.31 -15.11
CA PHE A 169 -8.49 -15.50 -15.74
C PHE A 169 -8.61 -16.06 -17.17
N GLU A 170 -9.45 -17.08 -17.37
CA GLU A 170 -9.69 -17.70 -18.68
C GLU A 170 -10.35 -16.72 -19.66
N GLU A 171 -11.27 -15.89 -19.17
CA GLU A 171 -11.89 -14.79 -19.92
C GLU A 171 -10.96 -13.59 -20.17
N LYS A 172 -9.72 -13.63 -19.65
CA LYS A 172 -8.71 -12.58 -19.77
C LYS A 172 -9.19 -11.22 -19.26
N LYS A 173 -9.96 -11.23 -18.17
CA LYS A 173 -10.34 -10.00 -17.47
C LYS A 173 -9.09 -9.37 -16.84
N GLU A 174 -8.97 -8.06 -17.00
CA GLU A 174 -7.86 -7.29 -16.44
C GLU A 174 -8.24 -6.65 -15.10
N ILE A 175 -9.54 -6.35 -14.89
CA ILE A 175 -10.03 -5.61 -13.72
C ILE A 175 -11.26 -6.31 -13.15
N ALA A 176 -11.28 -6.55 -11.84
CA ALA A 176 -12.42 -7.07 -11.09
C ALA A 176 -12.84 -6.06 -10.03
N VAL A 177 -14.04 -5.49 -10.18
CA VAL A 177 -14.60 -4.46 -9.29
C VAL A 177 -15.67 -5.07 -8.40
N PHE A 178 -15.39 -5.17 -7.11
CA PHE A 178 -16.31 -5.68 -6.10
C PHE A 178 -17.14 -4.54 -5.49
N HIS A 179 -18.44 -4.75 -5.28
CA HIS A 179 -19.28 -3.80 -4.56
C HIS A 179 -20.31 -4.53 -3.69
N CYS A 180 -20.90 -3.83 -2.72
CA CYS A 180 -22.14 -4.28 -2.10
C CYS A 180 -23.15 -3.12 -2.03
N ALA A 181 -23.98 -3.02 -0.99
CA ALA A 181 -24.84 -1.84 -0.78
C ALA A 181 -24.01 -0.56 -0.57
N GLN A 182 -23.10 -0.56 0.41
CA GLN A 182 -22.26 0.60 0.77
C GLN A 182 -20.74 0.36 0.59
N SER A 183 -20.36 -0.88 0.28
CA SER A 183 -18.96 -1.33 0.21
C SER A 183 -18.13 -1.14 1.49
N LEU A 184 -18.76 -1.18 2.67
CA LEU A 184 -18.06 -1.09 3.97
C LEU A 184 -17.63 -2.44 4.55
N VAL A 185 -18.43 -3.49 4.33
CA VAL A 185 -18.21 -4.82 4.94
C VAL A 185 -18.15 -5.92 3.89
N ARG A 186 -19.26 -6.16 3.19
CA ARG A 186 -19.40 -7.28 2.25
C ARG A 186 -18.44 -7.16 1.05
N GLY A 187 -18.44 -6.00 0.36
CA GLY A 187 -17.54 -5.75 -0.78
C GLY A 187 -16.05 -5.96 -0.45
N PRO A 188 -15.49 -5.27 0.55
CA PRO A 188 -14.11 -5.48 1.02
C PRO A 188 -13.78 -6.94 1.39
N LYS A 189 -14.72 -7.63 2.04
CA LYS A 189 -14.55 -9.04 2.43
C LYS A 189 -14.55 -9.98 1.23
N GLY A 190 -15.43 -9.75 0.25
CA GLY A 190 -15.46 -10.48 -1.01
C GLY A 190 -14.18 -10.28 -1.82
N ALA A 191 -13.73 -9.03 -1.96
CA ALA A 191 -12.48 -8.69 -2.64
C ALA A 191 -11.26 -9.37 -2.00
N ASN A 192 -11.16 -9.37 -0.67
CA ASN A 192 -10.08 -10.08 0.03
C ASN A 192 -10.13 -11.60 -0.19
N ARG A 193 -11.31 -12.22 -0.13
CA ARG A 193 -11.47 -13.66 -0.38
C ARG A 193 -11.07 -14.02 -1.80
N PHE A 194 -11.48 -13.22 -2.77
CA PHE A 194 -11.08 -13.38 -4.17
C PHE A 194 -9.57 -13.22 -4.35
N ALA A 195 -8.96 -12.19 -3.76
CA ALA A 195 -7.52 -11.98 -3.86
C ALA A 195 -6.70 -13.10 -3.20
N LEU A 196 -7.22 -13.70 -2.14
CA LEU A 196 -6.64 -14.91 -1.54
C LEU A 196 -6.78 -16.13 -2.46
N ALA A 197 -7.92 -16.30 -3.12
CA ALA A 197 -8.14 -17.35 -4.11
C ALA A 197 -7.19 -17.19 -5.32
N GLN A 198 -7.03 -15.98 -5.85
CA GLN A 198 -6.05 -15.67 -6.89
C GLN A 198 -4.63 -16.05 -6.46
N LYS A 199 -4.22 -15.63 -5.25
CA LYS A 199 -2.89 -15.95 -4.71
C LYS A 199 -2.69 -17.46 -4.53
N LYS A 200 -3.71 -18.18 -4.07
CA LYS A 200 -3.70 -19.64 -3.89
C LYS A 200 -3.51 -20.35 -5.24
N LEU A 201 -4.17 -19.87 -6.30
CA LEU A 201 -4.11 -20.43 -7.64
C LEU A 201 -2.92 -19.92 -8.48
N GLY A 202 -2.19 -18.91 -8.00
CA GLY A 202 -1.05 -18.31 -8.71
C GLY A 202 -1.45 -17.32 -9.81
N TYR A 203 -2.68 -16.78 -9.77
CA TYR A 203 -3.13 -15.75 -10.71
C TYR A 203 -2.76 -14.34 -10.21
N MET A 204 -2.18 -13.55 -11.11
CA MET A 204 -1.83 -12.13 -10.85
C MET A 204 -2.84 -11.13 -11.43
N ILE A 205 -3.76 -11.63 -12.27
CA ILE A 205 -4.85 -10.88 -12.90
C ILE A 205 -6.18 -11.60 -12.64
N PRO A 206 -7.32 -10.90 -12.65
CA PRO A 206 -7.49 -9.45 -12.75
C PRO A 206 -7.03 -8.67 -11.50
N ALA A 207 -6.74 -7.38 -11.67
CA ALA A 207 -6.53 -6.45 -10.56
C ALA A 207 -7.83 -6.23 -9.78
N VAL A 208 -7.75 -6.22 -8.45
CA VAL A 208 -8.91 -6.22 -7.57
C VAL A 208 -9.20 -4.81 -7.06
N TYR A 209 -10.43 -4.35 -7.27
CA TYR A 209 -10.93 -3.07 -6.80
C TYR A 209 -12.20 -3.23 -5.98
N VAL A 210 -12.46 -2.26 -5.10
CA VAL A 210 -13.74 -2.10 -4.39
C VAL A 210 -14.37 -0.78 -4.77
N LEU A 211 -15.62 -0.81 -5.24
CA LEU A 211 -16.38 0.39 -5.61
C LEU A 211 -16.70 1.20 -4.35
N ARG A 212 -16.20 2.43 -4.27
CA ARG A 212 -16.40 3.33 -3.14
C ARG A 212 -17.87 3.71 -3.01
N GLY A 213 -18.44 3.50 -1.82
CA GLY A 213 -19.84 3.81 -1.52
C GLY A 213 -20.85 2.79 -2.05
N GLY A 214 -20.40 1.75 -2.76
CA GLY A 214 -21.24 0.65 -3.22
C GLY A 214 -22.37 1.05 -4.18
N TRP A 215 -23.39 0.19 -4.22
CA TRP A 215 -24.60 0.38 -5.02
C TRP A 215 -25.34 1.66 -4.64
N GLU A 216 -25.45 2.01 -3.35
CA GLU A 216 -26.18 3.20 -2.90
C GLU A 216 -25.57 4.48 -3.48
N ALA A 217 -24.25 4.64 -3.39
CA ALA A 217 -23.57 5.81 -3.94
C ALA A 217 -23.62 5.83 -5.48
N PHE A 218 -23.51 4.65 -6.11
CA PHE A 218 -23.59 4.53 -7.57
C PHE A 218 -24.99 4.91 -8.07
N TYR A 219 -26.04 4.33 -7.50
CA TYR A 219 -27.43 4.58 -7.84
C TYR A 219 -27.83 6.03 -7.55
N HIS A 220 -27.41 6.60 -6.42
CA HIS A 220 -27.70 8.00 -6.10
C HIS A 220 -27.10 8.97 -7.14
N ARG A 221 -25.94 8.64 -7.70
CA ARG A 221 -25.27 9.49 -8.70
C ARG A 221 -25.77 9.27 -10.12
N TYR A 222 -26.00 8.01 -10.51
CA TYR A 222 -26.24 7.63 -11.90
C TYR A 222 -27.64 7.09 -12.16
N GLY A 223 -28.47 6.85 -11.15
CA GLY A 223 -29.79 6.22 -11.28
C GLY A 223 -30.69 6.95 -12.28
N ASP A 224 -30.68 8.28 -12.25
CA ASP A 224 -31.47 9.11 -13.17
C ASP A 224 -30.72 9.42 -14.48
N VAL A 225 -29.38 9.43 -14.46
CA VAL A 225 -28.54 9.91 -15.57
C VAL A 225 -28.19 8.79 -16.55
N ARG A 226 -27.92 7.58 -16.04
CA ARG A 226 -27.49 6.40 -16.78
C ARG A 226 -28.29 5.16 -16.38
N PRO A 227 -29.62 5.16 -16.61
CA PRO A 227 -30.46 4.00 -16.33
C PRO A 227 -30.12 2.81 -17.24
N ASP A 228 -29.44 3.03 -18.37
CA ASP A 228 -28.96 1.99 -19.29
C ASP A 228 -27.97 1.01 -18.65
N LEU A 229 -27.23 1.47 -17.63
CA LEU A 229 -26.26 0.65 -16.91
C LEU A 229 -26.90 -0.20 -15.81
N MET A 230 -28.20 -0.05 -15.56
CA MET A 230 -28.88 -0.61 -14.40
C MET A 230 -30.07 -1.46 -14.82
N HIS A 231 -30.29 -2.55 -14.10
CA HIS A 231 -31.54 -3.28 -14.10
C HIS A 231 -32.21 -3.01 -12.75
N VAL A 232 -33.37 -2.35 -12.79
CA VAL A 232 -34.18 -1.98 -11.62
C VAL A 232 -35.54 -2.62 -11.75
#